data_AF-A0A0F5J994-F1
#
_entry.id   AF-A0A0F5J994-F1
#
_cell.length_a   1.000
_cell.length_b   1.000
_cell.length_c   1.000
_cell.angle_alpha   90.00
_cell.angle_beta   90.00
_cell.angle_gamma   90.00
#
_symmetry.space_group_name_H-M   'P 1'
#
loop_
_entity.id
_entity.type
_entity.pdbx_description
1 polymer ?
#
loop_
_entity_poly.entity_id
_entity_poly.type
_entity_poly.pdbx_seq_one_letter_code
_entity_poly.pdbx_strand_id
1 'polypeptide(L)' 'MPLKDNLLRVAFRITGNAERSEQIVQDVMLKVWGERAAWIVIEDIPSYCLMVTRNLALEAINLQKMRTESFAVR' A
#
# COMPACT_ATOMS: atom_id res chain seq x y z
N MET A 1 -15.26 -6.56 1.60
CA MET A 1 -14.78 -7.27 2.81
C MET A 1 -14.20 -6.20 3.72
N PRO A 2 -14.55 -6.17 5.01
CA PRO A 2 -14.22 -5.04 5.89
C PRO A 2 -12.73 -4.63 5.88
N LEU A 3 -11.82 -5.60 5.81
CA LEU A 3 -10.38 -5.33 5.72
C LEU A 3 -9.99 -4.62 4.42
N LYS A 4 -10.40 -5.15 3.25
CA LYS A 4 -10.15 -4.53 1.94
C LYS A 4 -10.61 -3.07 1.93
N ASP A 5 -11.80 -2.81 2.47
CA ASP A 5 -12.38 -1.46 2.49
C ASP A 5 -11.56 -0.52 3.40
N ASN A 6 -11.02 -1.03 4.51
CA ASN A 6 -10.09 -0.28 5.37
C ASN A 6 -8.76 0.02 4.65
N LEU A 7 -8.17 -0.97 3.97
CA LEU A 7 -6.93 -0.80 3.22
C LEU A 7 -7.10 0.25 2.12
N LEU A 8 -8.22 0.17 1.37
CA LEU A 8 -8.54 1.11 0.30
C LEU A 8 -8.68 2.54 0.83
N ARG A 9 -9.36 2.74 1.97
CA ARG A 9 -9.46 4.06 2.60
C ARG A 9 -8.10 4.63 3.01
N VAL A 10 -7.20 3.79 3.55
CA VAL A 10 -5.84 4.23 3.92
C VAL A 10 -5.02 4.60 2.68
N ALA A 11 -5.00 3.73 1.68
CA ALA A 11 -4.27 3.98 0.43
C ALA A 11 -4.79 5.24 -0.29
N PHE A 12 -6.11 5.42 -0.35
CA PHE A 12 -6.73 6.60 -0.96
C PHE A 12 -6.41 7.89 -0.21
N ARG A 13 -6.42 7.85 1.13
CA ARG A 13 -6.08 9.02 1.94
C ARG A 13 -4.65 9.52 1.72
N ILE A 14 -3.73 8.62 1.37
CA ILE A 14 -2.32 8.97 1.12
C ILE A 14 -2.11 9.37 -0.35
N THR A 15 -2.67 8.61 -1.28
CA THR A 15 -2.39 8.80 -2.71
C THR A 15 -3.29 9.82 -3.40
N GLY A 16 -4.50 10.06 -2.88
CA GLY A 16 -5.52 10.88 -3.52
C GLY A 16 -6.00 10.34 -4.88
N ASN A 17 -5.66 9.10 -5.25
CA ASN A 17 -5.94 8.51 -6.55
C ASN A 17 -6.57 7.13 -6.38
N ALA A 18 -7.77 6.95 -6.93
CA ALA A 18 -8.56 5.73 -6.76
C ALA A 18 -7.89 4.49 -7.40
N GLU A 19 -7.52 4.58 -8.68
CA GLU A 19 -6.86 3.49 -9.42
C GLU A 19 -5.58 3.04 -8.74
N ARG A 20 -4.73 4.00 -8.36
CA ARG A 20 -3.47 3.71 -7.65
C ARG A 20 -3.71 3.10 -6.28
N SER A 21 -4.78 3.51 -5.59
CA SER A 21 -5.16 2.93 -4.30
C SER A 21 -5.60 1.47 -4.45
N GLU A 22 -6.40 1.17 -5.47
CA GLU A 22 -6.82 -0.20 -5.77
C GLU A 22 -5.63 -1.09 -6.12
N GLN A 23 -4.69 -0.58 -6.93
CA GLN A 23 -3.45 -1.28 -7.25
C GLN A 23 -2.63 -1.59 -6.00
N ILE A 24 -2.42 -0.58 -5.12
CA ILE A 24 -1.71 -0.79 -3.85
C ILE A 24 -2.41 -1.85 -3.00
N VAL A 25 -3.74 -1.84 -2.88
CA VAL A 25 -4.46 -2.86 -2.11
C VAL A 25 -4.25 -4.26 -2.70
N GLN A 26 -4.23 -4.39 -4.03
CA GLN A 26 -3.92 -5.67 -4.68
C GLN A 26 -2.49 -6.14 -4.37
N ASP A 27 -1.51 -5.24 -4.46
CA ASP A 27 -0.10 -5.54 -4.14
C ASP A 27 0.07 -5.97 -2.68
N VAL A 28 -0.64 -5.31 -1.75
CA VAL A 28 -0.66 -5.71 -0.32
C VAL A 28 -1.19 -7.13 -0.18
N MET A 29 -2.34 -7.45 -0.79
CA MET A 29 -2.96 -8.77 -0.67
C MET A 29 -2.04 -9.86 -1.23
N LEU A 30 -1.40 -9.62 -2.39
CA LEU A 30 -0.45 -10.55 -2.99
C LEU A 30 0.81 -10.72 -2.14
N LYS A 31 1.39 -9.63 -1.64
CA LYS A 31 2.58 -9.66 -0.79
C LYS A 31 2.33 -10.43 0.51
N VAL A 32 1.27 -10.07 1.23
CA VAL A 32 0.93 -10.70 2.50
C VAL A 32 0.61 -12.18 2.31
N TRP A 33 -0.07 -12.55 1.21
CA TRP A 33 -0.33 -13.95 0.86
C TRP A 33 0.95 -14.73 0.50
N GLY A 34 1.90 -14.09 -0.18
CA GLY A 34 3.22 -14.65 -0.47
C GLY A 34 4.00 -14.99 0.80
N GLU A 35 3.85 -14.17 1.84
CA GLU A 35 4.53 -14.30 3.14
C GLU A 35 3.76 -15.18 4.14
N ARG A 36 2.72 -15.92 3.72
CA ARG A 36 1.82 -16.68 4.62
C ARG A 36 2.50 -17.69 5.55
N ALA A 37 3.66 -18.21 5.18
CA ALA A 37 4.44 -19.09 6.06
C ALA A 37 4.90 -18.36 7.35
N ALA A 38 5.12 -17.05 7.28
CA ALA A 38 5.49 -16.21 8.41
C ALA A 38 4.29 -15.75 9.24
N TRP A 39 3.04 -16.04 8.84
CA TRP A 39 1.87 -15.59 9.60
C TRP A 39 1.80 -16.18 11.01
N ILE A 40 2.47 -17.31 11.26
CA ILE A 40 2.54 -17.92 12.60
C ILE A 40 3.21 -17.01 13.64
N VAL A 41 4.06 -16.07 13.22
CA VAL A 41 4.72 -15.10 14.10
C VAL A 41 4.06 -13.72 14.08
N ILE A 42 2.98 -13.53 13.32
CA ILE A 42 2.26 -12.26 13.24
C ILE A 42 1.03 -12.31 14.15
N GLU A 43 1.03 -11.48 15.19
CA GLU A 43 -0.05 -11.44 16.19
C GLU A 43 -1.39 -10.96 15.61
N ASP A 44 -1.37 -9.98 14.69
CA ASP A 44 -2.58 -9.44 14.06
C ASP A 44 -2.38 -9.15 12.56
N ILE A 45 -2.88 -10.05 11.72
CA ILE A 45 -2.81 -9.96 10.26
C ILE A 45 -3.50 -8.68 9.71
N PRO A 46 -4.72 -8.31 10.16
CA PRO A 46 -5.32 -7.02 9.82
C PRO A 46 -4.42 -5.80 10.04
N SER A 47 -3.80 -5.66 11.21
CA SER A 47 -2.87 -4.55 11.49
C SER A 47 -1.62 -4.63 10.62
N TYR A 48 -1.08 -5.83 10.39
CA TYR A 48 0.02 -6.03 9.46
C TYR A 48 -0.33 -5.55 8.05
N CYS A 49 -1.50 -5.93 7.51
CA CYS A 49 -1.98 -5.46 6.21
C CYS A 49 -2.11 -3.92 6.15
N LEU A 50 -2.61 -3.28 7.21
CA LEU A 50 -2.71 -1.83 7.29
C LEU A 50 -1.33 -1.15 7.28
N MET A 51 -0.37 -1.71 8.01
CA MET A 51 1.02 -1.24 8.01
C MET A 51 1.65 -1.36 6.62
N VAL A 52 1.55 -2.53 5.98
CA VAL A 52 2.08 -2.75 4.62
C VAL A 52 1.42 -1.81 3.60
N THR A 53 0.10 -1.60 3.70
CA THR A 53 -0.64 -0.65 2.85
C THR A 53 -0.11 0.77 2.99
N ARG A 54 0.11 1.24 4.22
CA ARG A 54 0.66 2.57 4.49
C ARG A 54 2.05 2.75 3.88
N ASN A 55 2.91 1.74 4.02
CA ASN A 55 4.28 1.77 3.51
C ASN A 55 4.30 1.87 1.98
N LEU A 56 3.54 1.00 1.29
CA LEU A 56 3.47 1.02 -0.17
C LEU A 56 2.85 2.31 -0.71
N ALA A 57 1.85 2.87 -0.02
CA ALA A 57 1.25 4.15 -0.43
C ALA A 57 2.20 5.34 -0.29
N LEU A 58 3.03 5.37 0.76
CA LEU A 58 4.04 6.42 0.95
C LEU A 58 5.16 6.31 -0.10
N GLU A 59 5.65 5.10 -0.35
CA GLU A 59 6.65 4.83 -1.39
C GLU A 59 6.13 5.25 -2.77
N ALA A 60 4.88 4.94 -3.07
CA ALA A 60 4.21 5.34 -4.30
C ALA A 60 4.22 6.87 -4.52
N ILE A 61 3.92 7.66 -3.48
CA ILE A 61 3.95 9.13 -3.55
C ILE A 61 5.39 9.65 -3.69
N ASN A 62 6.35 9.08 -2.95
CA ASN A 62 7.75 9.48 -3.05
C ASN A 62 8.31 9.27 -4.46
N LEU A 63 8.07 8.10 -5.06
CA LEU A 63 8.49 7.80 -6.43
C LEU A 63 7.86 8.74 -7.46
N GLN A 64 6.59 9.12 -7.27
CA GLN A 64 5.94 10.10 -8.14
C GLN A 64 6.59 11.49 -8.00
N LYS A 65 6.90 11.92 -6.78
CA LYS A 65 7.58 13.19 -6.52
C LYS A 65 8.95 13.24 -7.17
N MET A 66 9.78 12.21 -6.97
CA MET A 66 11.12 12.12 -7.57
C MET A 66 11.07 12.14 -9.11
N ARG A 67 10.08 11.45 -9.70
CA ARG A 67 9.88 11.48 -11.15
C ARG A 67 9.55 12.89 -11.63
N THR A 68 8.61 13.58 -10.98
CA THR A 68 8.26 14.97 -11.33
C THR A 68 9.44 15.92 -11.19
N GLU A 69 10.23 15.80 -10.12
CA GLU A 69 11.44 16.60 -9.90
C GLU A 69 12.49 16.35 -11.00
N SER A 70 12.72 15.09 -11.39
CA SER A 70 13.63 14.77 -12.48
C SER A 70 13.20 15.33 -13.84
N PHE A 71 11.91 15.54 -14.07
CA PHE A 71 11.40 16.18 -15.29
C PHE A 71 11.52 17.70 -15.23
N ALA A 72 11.39 18.32 -14.05
CA ALA A 72 11.48 19.77 -13.90
C ALA A 72 12.92 20.32 -14.00
N VAL A 73 13.93 19.46 -13.83
CA VAL A 73 15.36 19.83 -13.90
C VAL A 73 15.95 19.65 -15.32
N ARG A 74 15.17 19.12 -16.27
CA ARG A 74 15.52 19.01 -17.69
C ARG A 74 14.88 20.12 -18.50
#